data_AF-U5CNV5-F1
#
_entry.id   AF-U5CNV5-F1
#
_cell.length_a   1.000
_cell.length_b   1.000
_cell.length_c   1.000
_cell.angle_alpha   90.00
_cell.angle_beta   90.00
_cell.angle_gamma   90.00
#
_symmetry.space_group_name_H-M   'P 1'
#
loop_
_entity.id
_entity.type
_entity.pdbx_description
1 polymer ?
#
loop_
_entity_poly.entity_id
_entity_poly.type
_entity_poly.pdbx_seq_one_letter_code
_entity_poly.pdbx_strand_id
1 'polypeptide(L)'
;MEATRVIVFQFSHCSREHRIILGHLTYSASKLWNVANYAVQNRKISVNQLEKRLKDNFWYKNLHSQSAQAVLQKLQIAWKNFFDGHTKKPKYQPKTGIFL
;
A
#
# COMPACT_ATOMS: atom_id res chain seq x y z
N MET A 1 -12.79 -16.80 15.62
CA MET A 1 -13.02 -15.36 15.35
C MET A 1 -11.70 -14.64 15.59
N GLU A 2 -11.02 -14.16 14.55
CA GLU A 2 -9.81 -13.33 14.72
C GLU A 2 -10.21 -11.91 15.12
N ALA A 3 -9.70 -11.45 16.26
CA ALA A 3 -9.95 -10.10 16.76
C ALA A 3 -9.14 -9.09 15.93
N THR A 4 -9.82 -8.25 15.15
CA THR A 4 -9.18 -7.11 14.49
C THR A 4 -8.83 -6.06 15.55
N ARG A 5 -7.55 -5.95 15.90
CA ARG A 5 -7.06 -4.94 16.84
C ARG A 5 -6.68 -3.68 16.08
N VAL A 6 -7.38 -2.59 16.36
CA VAL A 6 -7.07 -1.25 15.80
C VAL A 6 -6.30 -0.48 16.86
N ILE A 7 -5.07 -0.11 16.56
CA ILE A 7 -4.26 0.78 17.41
C ILE A 7 -4.39 2.19 16.86
N VAL A 8 -4.99 3.09 17.63
CA VAL A 8 -5.13 4.49 17.24
C VAL A 8 -3.94 5.26 17.80
N PHE A 9 -3.04 5.68 16.92
CA PHE A 9 -1.94 6.59 17.28
C PHE A 9 -2.43 8.03 17.26
N GLN A 10 -2.60 8.64 18.43
CA GLN A 10 -2.75 10.09 18.54
C GLN A 10 -1.36 10.72 18.62
N PHE A 11 -0.97 11.43 17.55
CA PHE A 11 0.23 12.25 17.58
C PHE A 11 -0.08 13.57 18.30
N SER A 12 0.09 13.59 19.62
CA SER A 12 -0.21 14.77 20.46
C SER A 12 0.72 15.96 20.17
N HIS A 13 1.90 15.73 19.60
CA HIS A 13 2.93 16.74 19.30
C HIS A 13 3.49 16.60 17.88
N CYS A 14 2.62 16.65 16.86
CA CYS A 14 3.05 16.60 15.46
C CYS A 14 3.18 18.03 14.90
N SER A 15 4.40 18.49 14.63
CA SER A 15 4.62 19.76 13.92
C SER A 15 3.92 19.76 12.55
N ARG A 16 3.61 20.95 12.03
CA ARG A 16 2.97 21.09 10.71
C ARG A 16 3.77 20.39 9.60
N GLU A 17 5.09 20.45 9.68
CA GLU A 17 6.00 19.82 8.72
C GLU A 17 5.89 18.29 8.75
N HIS A 18 5.89 17.68 9.94
CA HIS A 18 5.70 16.23 10.07
C HIS A 18 4.34 15.78 9.50
N ARG A 19 3.27 16.56 9.71
CA ARG A 19 1.96 16.26 9.11
C ARG A 19 1.99 16.33 7.59
N ILE A 20 2.70 17.30 7.01
CA ILE A 20 2.86 17.41 5.56
C ILE A 20 3.64 16.20 5.03
N ILE A 21 4.78 15.87 5.65
CA ILE A 21 5.60 14.72 5.28
C ILE A 21 4.79 13.41 5.34
N LEU A 22 4.10 13.15 6.46
CA LEU A 22 3.25 11.97 6.62
C LEU A 22 2.11 11.94 5.59
N GLY A 23 1.52 13.09 5.27
CA GLY A 23 0.52 13.22 4.21
C GLY A 23 1.09 12.81 2.84
N HIS A 24 2.28 13.28 2.49
CA HIS A 24 2.94 12.90 1.23
C HIS A 24 3.31 11.42 1.17
N LEU A 25 3.81 10.85 2.28
CA LEU A 25 4.17 9.43 2.35
C LEU A 25 2.94 8.53 2.22
N THR A 26 1.88 8.80 2.99
CA THR A 26 0.63 8.02 2.94
C THR A 26 -0.07 8.14 1.58
N TYR A 27 -0.05 9.33 0.96
CA TYR A 27 -0.53 9.52 -0.39
C TYR A 27 0.26 8.70 -1.41
N SER A 28 1.60 8.75 -1.35
CA SER A 28 2.47 8.00 -2.25
C SER A 28 2.27 6.49 -2.10
N ALA A 29 2.10 5.99 -0.87
CA ALA A 29 1.79 4.59 -0.59
C ALA A 29 0.43 4.18 -1.19
N SER A 30 -0.61 5.00 -1.00
CA SER A 30 -1.93 4.80 -1.62
C SER A 30 -1.86 4.73 -3.15
N LYS A 31 -1.04 5.58 -3.77
CA LYS A 31 -0.85 5.56 -5.22
C LYS A 31 -0.06 4.35 -5.70
N LEU A 32 1.01 3.98 -5.00
CA LEU A 32 1.78 2.77 -5.31
C LEU A 32 0.88 1.52 -5.26
N TRP A 33 0.06 1.39 -4.22
CA TRP A 33 -0.93 0.31 -4.11
C TRP A 33 -1.86 0.28 -5.32
N ASN A 34 -2.42 1.42 -5.71
CA ASN A 34 -3.38 1.49 -6.81
C ASN A 34 -2.74 1.12 -8.16
N VAL A 35 -1.53 1.61 -8.43
CA VAL A 35 -0.78 1.31 -9.66
C VAL A 35 -0.44 -0.18 -9.72
N ALA A 36 0.06 -0.74 -8.62
CA ALA A 36 0.40 -2.15 -8.50
C ALA A 36 -0.86 -3.04 -8.65
N ASN A 37 -1.94 -2.68 -7.97
CA ASN A 37 -3.21 -3.41 -8.02
C ASN A 37 -3.77 -3.41 -9.44
N TYR A 38 -3.78 -2.25 -10.11
CA TYR A 38 -4.19 -2.16 -11.51
C TYR A 38 -3.36 -3.06 -12.43
N ALA A 39 -2.03 -3.14 -12.24
CA ALA A 39 -1.18 -3.99 -13.05
C ALA A 39 -1.51 -5.49 -12.89
N VAL A 40 -1.82 -5.94 -11.67
CA VAL A 40 -2.25 -7.33 -11.41
C VAL A 40 -3.62 -7.60 -12.00
N GLN A 41 -4.59 -6.70 -11.80
CA GLN A 41 -5.95 -6.87 -12.31
C GLN A 41 -6.00 -7.02 -13.83
N ASN A 42 -5.18 -6.26 -14.54
CA ASN A 42 -5.08 -6.32 -16.00
C ASN A 42 -4.10 -7.40 -16.49
N ARG A 43 -3.65 -8.30 -15.61
CA ARG A 43 -2.70 -9.38 -15.92
C ARG A 43 -1.39 -8.89 -16.57
N LYS A 44 -1.01 -7.62 -16.35
CA LYS A 44 0.23 -7.04 -16.88
C LYS A 44 1.46 -7.53 -16.12
N ILE A 45 1.30 -7.76 -14.82
CA ILE A 45 2.36 -8.22 -13.93
C ILE A 45 1.76 -9.31 -13.01
N SER A 46 2.51 -10.40 -12.81
CA SER A 46 2.14 -11.42 -11.82
C SER A 46 2.40 -10.92 -10.40
N VAL A 47 1.62 -11.40 -9.43
CA VAL A 47 1.71 -10.95 -8.03
C VAL A 47 3.15 -11.06 -7.49
N ASN A 48 3.87 -12.14 -7.84
CA ASN A 48 5.23 -12.40 -7.37
C ASN A 48 6.29 -11.51 -8.02
N GLN A 49 5.97 -10.81 -9.11
CA GLN A 49 6.90 -9.93 -9.83
C GLN A 49 6.73 -8.45 -9.50
N LEU A 50 5.78 -8.09 -8.62
CA LEU A 50 5.47 -6.71 -8.29
C LEU A 50 6.68 -5.91 -7.84
N GLU A 51 7.47 -6.42 -6.88
CA GLU A 51 8.66 -5.72 -6.38
C GLU A 51 9.70 -5.48 -7.48
N LYS A 52 9.95 -6.48 -8.34
CA LYS A 52 10.96 -6.36 -9.40
C LYS A 52 10.54 -5.37 -10.48
N ARG A 53 9.27 -5.39 -10.87
CA ARG A 53 8.73 -4.59 -11.98
C ARG A 53 8.42 -3.14 -11.60
N LEU A 54 8.12 -2.87 -10.32
CA LEU A 54 7.71 -1.53 -9.85
C LEU A 54 8.84 -0.71 -9.22
N LYS A 55 10.08 -1.26 -9.10
CA LYS A 55 11.24 -0.52 -8.59
C LYS A 55 11.49 0.82 -9.29
N ASP A 56 11.26 0.86 -10.61
CA ASP A 56 11.44 2.06 -11.41
C ASP A 56 10.22 2.98 -11.46
N ASN A 57 9.12 2.60 -10.81
CA ASN A 57 7.91 3.41 -10.77
C ASN A 57 8.13 4.69 -9.94
N PHE A 58 7.57 5.81 -10.43
CA PHE A 58 7.60 7.09 -9.75
C PHE A 58 7.17 7.01 -8.28
N TRP A 59 6.06 6.30 -7.98
CA TRP A 59 5.56 6.19 -6.61
C TRP A 59 6.42 5.30 -5.71
N TYR A 60 7.14 4.34 -6.29
CA TYR A 60 8.10 3.52 -5.55
C TYR A 60 9.32 4.35 -5.12
N LYS A 61 9.84 5.19 -6.03
CA LYS A 61 11.00 6.07 -5.77
C LYS A 61 10.70 7.20 -4.78
N ASN A 62 9.43 7.62 -4.67
CA ASN A 62 9.00 8.64 -3.70
C ASN A 62 8.84 8.11 -2.27
N LEU A 63 8.98 6.80 -2.05
CA LEU A 63 8.93 6.18 -0.74
C LEU A 63 10.30 5.65 -0.36
N HIS A 64 10.57 5.56 0.94
CA HIS A 64 11.69 4.78 1.42
C HIS A 64 11.53 3.33 0.95
N SER A 65 12.65 2.69 0.55
CA SER A 65 12.64 1.36 -0.07
C SER A 65 11.87 0.34 0.77
N GLN A 66 12.08 0.34 2.09
CA GLN A 66 11.39 -0.54 3.04
C GLN A 66 9.88 -0.30 3.04
N SER A 67 9.43 0.97 3.03
CA SER A 67 8.00 1.31 3.01
C SER A 67 7.34 0.91 1.68
N ALA A 68 8.03 1.12 0.56
CA ALA A 68 7.55 0.70 -0.75
C ALA A 68 7.39 -0.83 -0.84
N GLN A 69 8.39 -1.58 -0.35
CA GLN A 69 8.34 -3.04 -0.25
C GLN A 69 7.18 -3.50 0.62
N ALA A 70 6.99 -2.91 1.81
CA ALA A 70 5.89 -3.25 2.70
C ALA A 70 4.51 -3.06 2.04
N VAL A 71 4.32 -1.98 1.27
CA VAL A 71 3.08 -1.75 0.50
C VAL A 71 2.85 -2.86 -0.53
N LEU A 72 3.89 -3.23 -1.28
CA LEU A 72 3.78 -4.28 -2.30
C LEU A 72 3.57 -5.66 -1.68
N GLN A 73 4.22 -5.98 -0.57
CA GLN A 73 4.02 -7.25 0.17
C GLN A 73 2.61 -7.37 0.73
N LYS A 74 2.08 -6.29 1.32
CA LYS A 74 0.68 -6.25 1.78
C LYS A 74 -0.29 -6.51 0.62
N LEU A 75 0.01 -5.99 -0.57
CA LEU A 75 -0.79 -6.25 -1.77
C LEU A 75 -0.66 -7.69 -2.24
N GLN A 76 0.55 -8.27 -2.19
CA GLN A 76 0.77 -9.68 -2.53
C GLN A 76 -0.04 -10.61 -1.61
N ILE A 77 -0.02 -10.36 -0.31
CA ILE A 77 -0.82 -11.10 0.68
C ILE A 77 -2.31 -10.94 0.38
N ALA A 78 -2.77 -9.73 0.09
CA ALA A 78 -4.17 -9.48 -0.23
C ALA A 78 -4.63 -10.24 -1.49
N TRP A 79 -3.79 -10.31 -2.53
CA TRP A 79 -4.08 -11.10 -3.72
C TRP A 79 -4.01 -12.60 -3.48
N LYS A 80 -3.04 -13.08 -2.70
CA LYS A 80 -2.94 -14.49 -2.30
C LYS A 80 -4.21 -14.91 -1.56
N ASN A 81 -4.63 -14.14 -0.56
CA ASN A 81 -5.87 -14.40 0.19
C ASN A 81 -7.13 -14.34 -0.68
N PHE A 82 -7.12 -13.57 -1.77
CA PHE A 82 -8.22 -13.56 -2.73
C PHE A 82 -8.22 -14.84 -3.60
N PHE A 83 -7.06 -15.27 -4.07
CA PHE A 83 -6.94 -16.52 -4.85
C PHE A 83 -7.24 -17.76 -4.02
N ASP A 84 -6.89 -17.75 -2.73
CA ASP A 84 -7.21 -18.83 -1.78
C ASP A 84 -8.68 -18.78 -1.31
N GLY A 85 -9.48 -17.81 -1.78
CA GLY A 85 -10.92 -17.70 -1.47
C GLY A 85 -11.26 -17.15 -0.09
N HIS A 86 -10.27 -16.73 0.70
CA HIS A 86 -10.47 -16.21 2.05
C HIS A 86 -11.04 -14.79 2.09
N THR A 87 -10.78 -13.97 1.06
CA THR A 87 -11.14 -12.55 1.06
C THR A 87 -11.70 -12.08 -0.29
N LYS A 88 -12.36 -10.91 -0.29
CA LYS A 88 -12.81 -10.26 -1.52
C LYS A 88 -11.63 -9.62 -2.26
N LYS A 89 -11.81 -9.38 -3.56
CA LYS A 89 -10.81 -8.76 -4.45
C LYS A 89 -10.23 -7.47 -3.82
N PRO A 90 -8.90 -7.26 -3.86
CA PRO A 90 -8.25 -6.06 -3.31
C PRO A 90 -8.81 -4.77 -3.94
N LYS A 91 -9.31 -3.87 -3.10
CA LYS A 91 -9.89 -2.58 -3.52
C LYS A 91 -8.82 -1.51 -3.77
N TYR A 92 -9.19 -0.47 -4.50
CA TYR A 92 -8.39 0.73 -4.64
C TYR A 92 -8.44 1.58 -3.37
N GLN A 93 -7.31 2.16 -2.99
CA GLN A 93 -7.19 3.04 -1.86
C GLN A 93 -7.63 4.47 -2.26
N PRO A 94 -8.46 5.15 -1.45
CA PRO A 94 -8.89 6.50 -1.73
C PRO A 94 -7.71 7.47 -1.68
N LYS A 95 -7.83 8.63 -2.36
CA LYS A 95 -6.77 9.66 -2.37
C LYS A 95 -6.49 10.23 -0.97
N THR A 96 -7.48 10.20 -0.09
CA THR A 96 -7.44 10.59 1.32
C THR A 96 -7.23 9.40 2.27
N GLY A 97 -6.94 8.22 1.72
CA GLY A 97 -6.72 7.00 2.49
C GLY A 97 -5.44 7.08 3.29
N ILE A 98 -5.58 7.21 4.61
CA ILE A 98 -4.51 7.02 5.57
C ILE A 98 -4.00 5.58 5.39
N PHE A 99 -2.78 5.44 4.90
CA PHE A 99 -2.05 4.17 4.88
C PHE A 99 -1.43 3.94 6.27
N LEU A 100 -2.27 3.85 7.30
CA LEU A 100 -1.92 3.45 8.66
C LEU A 100 -2.83 2.30 9.07
#